data_AF-A0A351F5P9-F1
#
_entry.id   AF-A0A351F5P9-F1
#
_cell.length_a   1.000
_cell.length_b   1.000
_cell.length_c   1.000
_cell.angle_alpha   90.00
_cell.angle_beta   90.00
_cell.angle_gamma   90.00
#
_symmetry.space_group_name_H-M   'P 1'
#
loop_
_entity.id
_entity.type
_entity.pdbx_description
1 polymer ?
#
loop_
_entity_poly.entity_id
_entity_poly.type
_entity_poly.pdbx_seq_one_letter_code
_entity_poly.pdbx_strand_id
1 'polypeptide(L)'
;MNIKNKFGRLVTNIANLVTNGLAQGEIDRTGAEKIVTSGMPELLRRAAADGAVLLENDGVLPLRENTKIALFGVTGYESHYVGYGSGGDVNNPYAVSFSQGIENCDRLSLDAELAGKYKNWLEKNPINHGFWAHWPFYFPEMPLDIQSVKSARDSADVAVVVIGRSSGEDRDCKLKKGSWFIADDEDAMLRNVTAEFDRVILLLNIGGIMDMSILEKYKEKLGAVMIVWQGGMESGNAAADLLCGNVNPSGRLTDTIAKRYEDYPSSANFGGDDFNEYKEDIYVGYRYFETFAKEKVLYPFGYGIGYTDFELEMLKAEKTDGGFEFRVKVKNIGNADGREVVQLYLRKPCGKLGNPEMCLVSFGKTETLKGGEAEELELSADMYQLSSYDEQASAYIIEKGRYEFFVGKNVRDCKSVYTFEQENDEIFSRCMQAAAPIEKFDVIKAEEKDGKRVAESRTVRPREYSLKDRIP
;
A
#
# COMPACT_ATOMS: atom_id res chain seq x y z
N MET A 1 25.86 -41.72 10.74
CA MET A 1 25.16 -40.76 11.62
C MET A 1 26.11 -39.61 11.89
N ASN A 2 25.90 -38.46 11.25
CA ASN A 2 26.98 -37.58 10.81
C ASN A 2 27.28 -36.46 11.83
N ILE A 3 28.53 -36.37 12.26
CA ILE A 3 29.04 -35.42 13.28
C ILE A 3 28.78 -33.95 12.88
N LYS A 4 28.62 -33.67 11.59
CA LYS A 4 28.21 -32.35 11.05
C LYS A 4 26.81 -31.89 11.53
N ASN A 5 25.84 -32.80 11.71
CA ASN A 5 24.49 -32.42 12.15
C ASN A 5 24.42 -32.08 13.65
N LYS A 6 25.32 -32.66 14.47
CA LYS A 6 25.45 -32.30 15.89
C LYS A 6 26.12 -30.93 16.05
N PHE A 7 27.11 -30.61 15.23
CA PHE A 7 27.81 -29.32 15.27
C PHE A 7 26.92 -28.17 14.82
N GLY A 8 26.11 -28.36 13.77
CA GLY A 8 25.11 -27.37 13.35
C GLY A 8 24.09 -27.04 14.44
N ARG A 9 23.49 -28.07 15.08
CA ARG A 9 22.56 -27.87 16.20
C ARG A 9 23.20 -27.20 17.42
N LEU A 10 24.47 -27.49 17.72
CA LEU A 10 25.17 -26.87 18.85
C LEU A 10 25.46 -25.38 18.59
N VAL A 11 25.84 -25.02 17.37
CA VAL A 11 26.08 -23.62 16.97
C VAL A 11 24.77 -22.84 16.91
N THR A 12 23.67 -23.42 16.42
CA THR A 12 22.34 -22.79 16.47
C THR A 12 21.85 -22.59 17.92
N ASN A 13 22.09 -23.57 18.81
CA ASN A 13 21.71 -23.44 20.22
C ASN A 13 22.56 -22.40 20.98
N ILE A 14 23.84 -22.26 20.65
CA ILE A 14 24.71 -21.23 21.25
C ILE A 14 24.39 -19.84 20.66
N ALA A 15 24.07 -19.75 19.36
CA ALA A 15 23.58 -18.51 18.76
C ALA A 15 22.28 -18.07 19.43
N ASN A 16 21.30 -18.96 19.64
CA ASN A 16 20.07 -18.65 20.37
C ASN A 16 20.31 -18.22 21.83
N LEU A 17 21.39 -18.70 22.47
CA LEU A 17 21.74 -18.32 23.85
C LEU A 17 22.41 -16.93 23.94
N VAL A 18 23.09 -16.49 22.87
CA VAL A 18 23.85 -15.23 22.81
C VAL A 18 23.10 -14.12 22.05
N THR A 19 22.08 -14.48 21.25
CA THR A 19 21.25 -13.53 20.46
C THR A 19 19.83 -13.36 21.01
N ASN A 20 19.54 -13.82 22.23
CA ASN A 20 18.34 -13.45 22.99
C ASN A 20 18.36 -11.97 23.44
N GLY A 21 18.62 -11.08 22.50
CA GLY A 21 18.63 -9.63 22.66
C GLY A 21 17.79 -8.99 21.56
N LEU A 22 16.58 -9.51 21.31
CA LEU A 22 15.49 -8.58 20.98
C LEU A 22 15.28 -7.73 22.24
N ALA A 23 14.97 -6.44 22.11
CA ALA A 23 14.77 -5.55 23.27
C ALA A 23 13.69 -6.08 24.25
N GLN A 24 12.84 -7.02 23.81
CA GLN A 24 11.89 -7.72 24.66
C GLN A 24 12.36 -9.07 25.23
N GLY A 25 13.45 -9.67 24.75
CA GLY A 25 14.10 -10.77 25.47
C GLY A 25 14.69 -10.29 26.81
N GLU A 26 15.10 -9.02 26.87
CA GLU A 26 15.55 -8.35 28.10
C GLU A 26 14.40 -7.73 28.92
N ILE A 27 13.21 -7.58 28.33
CA ILE A 27 11.96 -7.14 28.98
C ILE A 27 10.90 -8.23 28.82
N ASP A 28 11.30 -9.49 28.94
CA ASP A 28 10.35 -10.57 28.98
C ASP A 28 9.74 -10.56 30.38
N ARG A 29 8.75 -9.69 30.58
CA ARG A 29 7.78 -9.85 31.66
C ARG A 29 6.88 -11.01 31.28
N THR A 30 7.46 -12.20 31.18
CA THR A 30 6.77 -13.49 31.14
C THR A 30 5.94 -13.59 32.43
N GLY A 31 4.71 -13.05 32.38
CA GLY A 31 3.82 -12.93 33.54
C GLY A 31 3.15 -11.57 33.75
N ALA A 32 3.44 -10.53 32.94
CA ALA A 32 2.60 -9.34 32.93
C ALA A 32 1.23 -9.66 32.29
N GLU A 33 0.16 -9.25 32.95
CA GLU A 33 -1.20 -9.40 32.42
C GLU A 33 -1.31 -8.69 31.07
N LYS A 34 -1.76 -9.43 30.06
CA LYS A 34 -2.04 -8.92 28.72
C LYS A 34 -3.35 -8.13 28.77
N ILE A 35 -3.26 -6.82 28.98
CA ILE A 35 -4.42 -5.94 29.07
C ILE A 35 -4.91 -5.57 27.67
N VAL A 36 -6.19 -5.77 27.42
CA VAL A 36 -6.88 -5.22 26.24
C VAL A 36 -7.55 -3.90 26.65
N THR A 37 -7.05 -2.78 26.15
CA THR A 37 -7.67 -1.47 26.39
C THR A 37 -9.07 -1.42 25.78
N SER A 38 -10.07 -0.99 26.55
CA SER A 38 -11.45 -0.85 26.08
C SER A 38 -11.54 0.07 24.86
N GLY A 39 -12.28 -0.33 23.81
CA GLY A 39 -12.43 0.41 22.57
C GLY A 39 -11.27 0.23 21.56
N MET A 40 -10.13 -0.32 21.99
CA MET A 40 -8.98 -0.53 21.11
C MET A 40 -9.25 -1.58 20.03
N PRO A 41 -9.83 -2.77 20.32
CA PRO A 41 -10.16 -3.74 19.28
C PRO A 41 -11.06 -3.16 18.18
N GLU A 42 -12.11 -2.44 18.56
CA GLU A 42 -13.06 -1.84 17.62
C GLU A 42 -12.39 -0.79 16.74
N LEU A 43 -11.52 0.04 17.32
CA LEU A 43 -10.75 1.03 16.59
C LEU A 43 -9.77 0.40 15.60
N LEU A 44 -9.03 -0.63 16.02
CA LEU A 44 -8.06 -1.33 15.17
C LEU A 44 -8.74 -2.08 14.03
N ARG A 45 -9.84 -2.78 14.33
CA ARG A 45 -10.68 -3.46 13.33
C ARG A 45 -11.19 -2.49 12.28
N ARG A 46 -11.72 -1.33 12.71
CA ARG A 46 -12.17 -0.26 11.81
C ARG A 46 -11.02 0.31 10.99
N ALA A 47 -9.88 0.60 11.60
CA ALA A 47 -8.72 1.15 10.90
C ALA A 47 -8.16 0.19 9.83
N ALA A 48 -8.07 -1.11 10.15
CA ALA A 48 -7.67 -2.14 9.21
C ALA A 48 -8.67 -2.23 8.03
N ALA A 49 -9.97 -2.18 8.30
CA ALA A 49 -11.00 -2.22 7.26
C ALA A 49 -11.01 -0.94 6.38
N ASP A 50 -10.88 0.24 6.97
CA ASP A 50 -10.83 1.53 6.27
C ASP A 50 -9.56 1.71 5.42
N GLY A 51 -8.48 1.00 5.78
CA GLY A 51 -7.20 1.00 5.07
C GLY A 51 -7.13 -0.01 3.92
N ALA A 52 -7.96 -1.05 3.93
CA ALA A 52 -7.96 -2.06 2.89
C ALA A 52 -8.38 -1.48 1.52
N VAL A 53 -7.68 -1.88 0.47
CA VAL A 53 -7.85 -1.37 -0.89
C VAL A 53 -8.36 -2.48 -1.80
N LEU A 54 -9.62 -2.37 -2.22
CA LEU A 54 -10.19 -3.22 -3.27
C LEU A 54 -9.73 -2.67 -4.63
N LEU A 55 -9.08 -3.52 -5.43
CA LEU A 55 -8.51 -3.16 -6.73
C LEU A 55 -9.41 -3.56 -7.89
N GLU A 56 -9.91 -4.80 -7.85
CA GLU A 56 -10.76 -5.43 -8.86
C GLU A 56 -11.93 -6.12 -8.16
N ASN A 57 -13.12 -6.06 -8.74
CA ASN A 57 -14.31 -6.78 -8.28
C ASN A 57 -15.31 -6.93 -9.44
N ASP A 58 -15.62 -8.16 -9.84
CA ASP A 58 -16.62 -8.50 -10.87
C ASP A 58 -18.06 -8.56 -10.32
N GLY A 59 -18.24 -8.21 -9.05
CA GLY A 59 -19.49 -8.33 -8.29
C GLY A 59 -19.56 -9.58 -7.41
N VAL A 60 -18.49 -10.37 -7.32
CA VAL A 60 -18.41 -11.48 -6.35
C VAL A 60 -18.39 -11.00 -4.90
N LEU A 61 -17.79 -9.83 -4.62
CA LEU A 61 -17.85 -9.20 -3.31
C LEU A 61 -18.91 -8.09 -3.25
N PRO A 62 -19.60 -7.90 -2.11
CA PRO A 62 -19.48 -8.70 -0.89
C PRO A 62 -20.15 -10.08 -0.99
N LEU A 63 -19.67 -11.03 -0.20
CA LEU A 63 -20.23 -12.36 -0.06
C LEU A 63 -21.62 -12.33 0.60
N ARG A 64 -22.48 -13.25 0.20
CA ARG A 64 -23.85 -13.38 0.72
C ARG A 64 -23.84 -14.02 2.11
N GLU A 65 -24.92 -13.85 2.85
CA GLU A 65 -25.11 -14.57 4.11
C GLU A 65 -25.07 -16.09 3.92
N ASN A 66 -24.52 -16.78 4.92
CA ASN A 66 -24.31 -18.23 4.96
C ASN A 66 -23.38 -18.76 3.86
N THR A 67 -22.59 -17.89 3.21
CA THR A 67 -21.57 -18.32 2.24
C THR A 67 -20.52 -19.16 2.95
N LYS A 68 -20.26 -20.37 2.44
CA LYS A 68 -19.16 -21.22 2.87
C LYS A 68 -17.94 -20.97 2.00
N ILE A 69 -16.82 -20.68 2.65
CA ILE A 69 -15.56 -20.28 2.04
C ILE A 69 -14.57 -21.45 2.05
N ALA A 70 -14.05 -21.81 0.89
CA ALA A 70 -12.81 -22.57 0.77
C ALA A 70 -11.63 -21.59 0.90
N LEU A 71 -11.06 -21.49 2.11
CA LEU A 71 -9.93 -20.61 2.39
C LEU A 71 -8.62 -21.35 2.11
N PHE A 72 -7.91 -20.87 1.09
CA PHE A 72 -6.59 -21.34 0.66
C PHE A 72 -5.51 -20.32 1.05
N GLY A 73 -4.29 -20.83 1.21
CA GLY A 73 -3.13 -20.06 1.61
C GLY A 73 -2.80 -20.27 3.07
N VAL A 74 -1.57 -20.66 3.38
CA VAL A 74 -1.06 -20.78 4.76
C VAL A 74 -1.24 -19.47 5.53
N THR A 75 -1.05 -18.34 4.85
CA THR A 75 -1.24 -16.99 5.42
C THR A 75 -2.68 -16.74 5.91
N GLY A 76 -3.67 -17.47 5.37
CA GLY A 76 -5.05 -17.45 5.86
C GLY A 76 -5.20 -17.95 7.30
N TYR A 77 -4.33 -18.85 7.73
CA TYR A 77 -4.39 -19.52 9.03
C TYR A 77 -3.31 -19.02 10.00
N GLU A 78 -2.13 -18.63 9.47
CA GLU A 78 -1.05 -17.94 10.18
C GLU A 78 -0.75 -16.62 9.46
N SER A 79 -1.31 -15.51 9.93
CA SER A 79 -1.31 -14.24 9.19
C SER A 79 -0.12 -13.32 9.53
N HIS A 80 0.26 -12.46 8.60
CA HIS A 80 1.16 -11.33 8.90
C HIS A 80 0.35 -10.20 9.51
N TYR A 81 0.44 -10.02 10.83
CA TYR A 81 -0.28 -8.95 11.54
C TYR A 81 0.43 -7.60 11.46
N VAL A 82 1.76 -7.62 11.39
CA VAL A 82 2.67 -6.47 11.37
C VAL A 82 3.96 -6.84 10.63
N GLY A 83 4.78 -5.85 10.28
CA GLY A 83 6.14 -6.06 9.79
C GLY A 83 7.06 -6.58 10.90
N TYR A 84 8.22 -7.13 10.55
CA TYR A 84 9.23 -7.56 11.52
C TYR A 84 10.15 -6.39 11.97
N GLY A 85 10.82 -6.57 13.11
CA GLY A 85 11.65 -5.54 13.74
C GLY A 85 10.93 -4.91 14.94
N SER A 86 11.30 -3.68 15.29
CA SER A 86 10.75 -2.95 16.42
C SER A 86 9.21 -2.86 16.40
N GLY A 87 8.61 -2.65 15.22
CA GLY A 87 7.15 -2.65 15.05
C GLY A 87 6.48 -4.02 15.11
N GLY A 88 7.27 -5.09 14.92
CA GLY A 88 6.84 -6.49 14.95
C GLY A 88 6.91 -7.14 16.31
N ASP A 89 7.83 -6.66 17.15
CA ASP A 89 8.06 -7.13 18.50
C ASP A 89 7.00 -6.58 19.48
N VAL A 90 5.81 -6.20 19.05
CA VAL A 90 4.73 -5.82 19.99
C VAL A 90 4.19 -7.08 20.67
N ASN A 91 4.24 -7.16 22.00
CA ASN A 91 3.60 -8.25 22.75
C ASN A 91 2.09 -8.02 22.80
N ASN A 92 1.41 -8.41 21.73
CA ASN A 92 -0.03 -8.27 21.56
C ASN A 92 -0.80 -9.20 22.52
N PRO A 93 -1.96 -8.75 23.05
CA PRO A 93 -2.75 -9.57 23.96
C PRO A 93 -3.31 -10.83 23.28
N TYR A 94 -3.63 -10.72 22.00
CA TYR A 94 -4.07 -11.79 21.10
C TYR A 94 -3.84 -11.33 19.65
N ALA A 95 -4.04 -12.23 18.69
CA ALA A 95 -4.17 -11.91 17.27
C ALA A 95 -5.27 -12.78 16.66
N VAL A 96 -5.96 -12.25 15.66
CA VAL A 96 -7.04 -12.95 14.94
C VAL A 96 -6.61 -13.18 13.50
N SER A 97 -6.34 -14.43 13.14
CA SER A 97 -6.03 -14.82 11.75
C SER A 97 -7.24 -14.69 10.84
N PHE A 98 -7.06 -14.69 9.52
CA PHE A 98 -8.19 -14.61 8.59
C PHE A 98 -9.19 -15.76 8.75
N SER A 99 -8.71 -16.99 9.00
CA SER A 99 -9.59 -18.13 9.28
C SER A 99 -10.42 -17.90 10.55
N GLN A 100 -9.82 -17.37 11.61
CA GLN A 100 -10.54 -17.06 12.86
C GLN A 100 -11.53 -15.91 12.66
N GLY A 101 -11.17 -14.89 11.88
CA GLY A 101 -12.08 -13.80 11.55
C GLY A 101 -13.32 -14.27 10.80
N ILE A 102 -13.15 -15.21 9.87
CA ILE A 102 -14.28 -15.84 9.16
C ILE A 102 -15.11 -16.69 10.13
N GLU A 103 -14.50 -17.46 11.02
CA GLU A 103 -15.20 -18.25 12.05
C GLU A 103 -15.95 -17.36 13.07
N ASN A 104 -15.42 -16.17 13.37
CA ASN A 104 -16.06 -15.18 14.25
C ASN A 104 -17.21 -14.43 13.57
N CYS A 105 -17.29 -14.46 12.23
CA CYS A 105 -18.33 -13.80 11.46
C CYS A 105 -19.58 -14.68 11.42
N ASP A 106 -20.70 -14.15 11.89
CA ASP A 106 -22.00 -14.84 11.91
C ASP A 106 -22.63 -15.06 10.52
N ARG A 107 -22.06 -14.42 9.49
CA ARG A 107 -22.57 -14.46 8.10
C ARG A 107 -21.78 -15.40 7.20
N LEU A 108 -20.60 -15.85 7.62
CA LEU A 108 -19.68 -16.66 6.82
C LEU A 108 -19.32 -17.95 7.56
N SER A 109 -18.82 -18.94 6.83
CA SER A 109 -18.25 -20.14 7.43
C SER A 109 -17.12 -20.68 6.59
N LEU A 110 -16.22 -21.47 7.18
CA LEU A 110 -15.17 -22.16 6.45
C LEU A 110 -15.63 -23.55 5.99
N ASP A 111 -15.08 -24.01 4.88
CA ASP A 111 -15.02 -25.44 4.60
C ASP A 111 -14.16 -26.15 5.66
N ALA A 112 -14.81 -26.94 6.51
CA ALA A 112 -14.18 -27.56 7.66
C ALA A 112 -13.12 -28.61 7.30
N GLU A 113 -13.27 -29.31 6.17
CA GLU A 113 -12.28 -30.31 5.73
C GLU A 113 -10.98 -29.63 5.31
N LEU A 114 -11.06 -28.62 4.43
CA LEU A 114 -9.91 -27.84 3.99
C LEU A 114 -9.25 -27.10 5.15
N ALA A 115 -10.05 -26.45 6.02
CA ALA A 115 -9.52 -25.79 7.20
C ALA A 115 -8.81 -26.76 8.14
N GLY A 116 -9.35 -27.97 8.32
CA GLY A 116 -8.71 -29.03 9.08
C GLY A 116 -7.38 -29.48 8.47
N LYS A 117 -7.27 -29.56 7.13
CA LYS A 117 -6.01 -29.90 6.44
C LYS A 117 -4.92 -28.85 6.71
N TYR A 118 -5.25 -27.57 6.57
CA TYR A 118 -4.32 -26.47 6.83
C TYR A 118 -3.86 -26.41 8.29
N LYS A 119 -4.80 -26.51 9.25
CA LYS A 119 -4.48 -26.55 10.69
C LYS A 119 -3.56 -27.73 11.02
N ASN A 120 -3.87 -28.93 10.53
CA ASN A 120 -3.03 -30.12 10.72
C ASN A 120 -1.65 -30.01 10.05
N TRP A 121 -1.54 -29.30 8.92
CA TRP A 121 -0.27 -29.09 8.25
C TRP A 121 0.61 -28.11 9.02
N LEU A 122 0.04 -27.01 9.52
CA LEU A 122 0.74 -26.02 10.34
C LEU A 122 1.26 -26.62 11.66
N GLU A 123 0.49 -27.50 12.31
CA GLU A 123 0.97 -28.24 13.49
C GLU A 123 2.25 -29.05 13.21
N LYS A 124 2.36 -29.61 12.00
CA LYS A 124 3.51 -30.42 11.57
C LYS A 124 4.63 -29.60 10.94
N ASN A 125 4.31 -28.40 10.45
CA ASN A 125 5.21 -27.49 9.75
C ASN A 125 5.07 -26.09 10.36
N PRO A 126 5.42 -25.90 11.64
CA PRO A 126 5.29 -24.61 12.29
C PRO A 126 6.14 -23.56 11.57
N ILE A 127 5.59 -22.35 11.45
CA ILE A 127 6.29 -21.25 10.80
C ILE A 127 7.50 -20.86 11.65
N ASN A 128 8.68 -20.87 11.03
CA ASN A 128 9.86 -20.31 11.64
C ASN A 128 9.90 -18.82 11.36
N HIS A 129 9.54 -18.01 12.36
CA HIS A 129 9.59 -16.56 12.24
C HIS A 129 11.03 -16.03 12.19
N GLY A 130 12.06 -16.81 12.47
CA GLY A 130 13.46 -16.38 12.38
C GLY A 130 13.87 -15.47 13.54
N PHE A 131 14.88 -14.63 13.30
CA PHE A 131 15.43 -13.66 14.25
C PHE A 131 15.80 -12.37 13.51
N TRP A 132 16.35 -11.37 14.21
CA TRP A 132 16.67 -10.05 13.66
C TRP A 132 17.31 -10.09 12.26
N ALA A 133 16.68 -9.38 11.31
CA ALA A 133 17.01 -9.32 9.88
C ALA A 133 16.96 -10.66 9.10
N HIS A 134 16.70 -11.79 9.76
CA HIS A 134 16.69 -13.15 9.21
C HIS A 134 15.30 -13.81 9.26
N TRP A 135 14.24 -13.00 9.29
CA TRP A 135 12.86 -13.46 9.23
C TRP A 135 12.53 -14.05 7.85
N PRO A 136 11.51 -14.91 7.69
CA PRO A 136 11.05 -15.32 6.36
C PRO A 136 10.43 -14.12 5.61
N PHE A 137 10.55 -14.04 4.28
CA PHE A 137 9.86 -13.02 3.46
C PHE A 137 8.38 -13.37 3.18
N TYR A 138 8.06 -14.66 3.27
CA TYR A 138 6.76 -15.27 3.05
C TYR A 138 6.72 -16.60 3.81
N PHE A 139 5.54 -17.16 4.03
CA PHE A 139 5.39 -18.48 4.62
C PHE A 139 5.32 -19.55 3.52
N PRO A 140 6.10 -20.65 3.62
CA PRO A 140 6.00 -21.76 2.68
C PRO A 140 4.56 -22.27 2.60
N GLU A 141 4.06 -22.49 1.39
CA GLU A 141 2.69 -22.89 1.16
C GLU A 141 2.52 -24.40 1.38
N MET A 142 1.33 -24.83 1.81
CA MET A 142 0.99 -26.24 1.90
C MET A 142 0.84 -26.82 0.49
N PRO A 143 1.55 -27.90 0.14
CA PRO A 143 1.34 -28.56 -1.15
C PRO A 143 -0.11 -29.05 -1.27
N LEU A 144 -0.81 -28.55 -2.28
CA LEU A 144 -2.21 -28.90 -2.56
C LEU A 144 -2.29 -29.69 -3.86
N ASP A 145 -2.79 -30.92 -3.78
CA ASP A 145 -3.18 -31.66 -4.99
C ASP A 145 -4.54 -31.17 -5.53
N ILE A 146 -4.75 -31.40 -6.83
CA ILE A 146 -5.97 -30.97 -7.52
C ILE A 146 -7.24 -31.64 -6.94
N GLN A 147 -7.11 -32.86 -6.40
CA GLN A 147 -8.24 -33.58 -5.83
C GLN A 147 -8.74 -32.94 -4.53
N SER A 148 -7.83 -32.42 -3.71
CA SER A 148 -8.15 -31.69 -2.48
C SER A 148 -8.83 -30.35 -2.80
N VAL A 149 -8.37 -29.66 -3.85
CA VAL A 149 -9.02 -28.43 -4.34
C VAL A 149 -10.41 -28.73 -4.87
N LYS A 150 -10.57 -29.80 -5.66
CA LYS A 150 -11.86 -30.23 -6.19
C LYS A 150 -12.85 -30.59 -5.07
N SER A 151 -12.41 -31.32 -4.04
CA SER A 151 -13.26 -31.61 -2.88
C SER A 151 -13.74 -30.33 -2.19
N ALA A 152 -12.86 -29.34 -2.01
CA ALA A 152 -13.23 -28.04 -1.45
C ALA A 152 -14.20 -27.26 -2.36
N ARG A 153 -14.03 -27.36 -3.68
CA ARG A 153 -14.97 -26.79 -4.66
C ARG A 153 -16.34 -27.42 -4.58
N ASP A 154 -16.42 -28.72 -4.35
CA ASP A 154 -17.70 -29.43 -4.26
C ASP A 154 -18.43 -29.16 -2.94
N SER A 155 -17.73 -28.69 -1.90
CA SER A 155 -18.29 -28.43 -0.57
C SER A 155 -18.50 -26.96 -0.22
N ALA A 156 -17.79 -26.02 -0.87
CA ALA A 156 -17.83 -24.58 -0.62
C ALA A 156 -18.46 -23.78 -1.78
N ASP A 157 -18.91 -22.57 -1.48
CA ASP A 157 -19.57 -21.68 -2.45
C ASP A 157 -18.56 -20.81 -3.21
N VAL A 158 -17.41 -20.50 -2.61
CA VAL A 158 -16.40 -19.60 -3.16
C VAL A 158 -15.00 -19.95 -2.65
N ALA A 159 -13.98 -19.72 -3.48
CA ALA A 159 -12.59 -19.78 -3.07
C ALA A 159 -12.07 -18.40 -2.67
N VAL A 160 -11.45 -18.33 -1.50
CA VAL A 160 -10.65 -17.18 -1.06
C VAL A 160 -9.21 -17.64 -0.93
N VAL A 161 -8.28 -16.98 -1.61
CA VAL A 161 -6.84 -17.27 -1.55
C VAL A 161 -6.15 -16.10 -0.85
N VAL A 162 -5.30 -16.39 0.14
CA VAL A 162 -4.48 -15.38 0.82
C VAL A 162 -3.01 -15.54 0.41
N ILE A 163 -2.41 -14.48 -0.12
CA ILE A 163 -0.96 -14.39 -0.38
C ILE A 163 -0.35 -13.40 0.61
N GLY A 164 0.67 -13.86 1.35
CA GLY A 164 1.31 -13.12 2.43
C GLY A 164 2.73 -12.68 2.13
N ARG A 165 3.09 -11.45 2.49
CA ARG A 165 4.48 -10.98 2.48
C ARG A 165 4.82 -10.24 3.75
N SER A 166 6.05 -10.42 4.20
CA SER A 166 6.63 -9.65 5.28
C SER A 166 7.78 -8.77 4.79
N SER A 167 8.00 -7.70 5.53
CA SER A 167 9.16 -6.82 5.47
C SER A 167 9.68 -6.61 6.89
N GLY A 168 10.83 -5.95 7.05
CA GLY A 168 11.34 -5.61 8.37
C GLY A 168 12.64 -4.82 8.28
N GLU A 169 13.13 -4.39 9.44
CA GLU A 169 14.36 -3.60 9.54
C GLU A 169 15.60 -4.38 9.10
N ASP A 170 16.66 -3.65 8.71
CA ASP A 170 17.96 -4.17 8.29
C ASP A 170 17.96 -5.13 7.09
N ARG A 171 16.87 -5.16 6.32
CA ARG A 171 16.80 -5.89 5.05
C ARG A 171 15.76 -5.29 4.09
N ASP A 172 16.10 -5.27 2.81
CA ASP A 172 15.15 -4.97 1.75
C ASP A 172 14.47 -6.22 1.21
N CYS A 173 13.27 -6.03 0.64
CA CYS A 173 12.67 -6.97 -0.31
C CYS A 173 13.67 -7.32 -1.43
N LYS A 174 13.57 -8.54 -1.95
CA LYS A 174 14.47 -9.06 -2.99
C LYS A 174 13.70 -9.37 -4.26
N LEU A 175 14.27 -9.06 -5.42
CA LEU A 175 13.73 -9.38 -6.74
C LEU A 175 13.86 -10.89 -7.04
N LYS A 176 13.16 -11.71 -6.27
CA LYS A 176 13.12 -13.17 -6.39
C LYS A 176 11.75 -13.70 -5.97
N LYS A 177 11.47 -14.94 -6.36
CA LYS A 177 10.29 -15.71 -5.92
C LYS A 177 10.28 -15.85 -4.40
N GLY A 178 9.10 -15.68 -3.80
CA GLY A 178 8.92 -15.65 -2.34
C GLY A 178 9.37 -14.34 -1.67
N SER A 179 9.54 -13.26 -2.45
CA SER A 179 9.76 -11.92 -1.90
C SER A 179 8.99 -10.93 -2.78
N TRP A 180 9.63 -10.23 -3.73
CA TRP A 180 8.92 -9.38 -4.69
C TRP A 180 7.93 -10.18 -5.55
N PHE A 181 8.32 -11.37 -6.03
CA PHE A 181 7.46 -12.23 -6.84
C PHE A 181 6.77 -13.32 -5.99
N ILE A 182 5.65 -13.87 -6.48
CA ILE A 182 5.07 -15.08 -5.90
C ILE A 182 6.05 -16.27 -5.92
N ALA A 183 5.96 -17.12 -4.90
CA ALA A 183 6.73 -18.35 -4.79
C ALA A 183 6.16 -19.45 -5.69
N ASP A 184 6.95 -20.49 -5.96
CA ASP A 184 6.54 -21.58 -6.86
C ASP A 184 5.39 -22.44 -6.28
N ASP A 185 5.36 -22.59 -4.96
CA ASP A 185 4.31 -23.28 -4.22
C ASP A 185 3.01 -22.47 -4.17
N GLU A 186 3.09 -21.15 -4.00
CA GLU A 186 1.96 -20.22 -4.14
C GLU A 186 1.38 -20.23 -5.56
N ASP A 187 2.24 -20.22 -6.59
CA ASP A 187 1.80 -20.30 -7.99
C ASP A 187 1.14 -21.66 -8.29
N ALA A 188 1.68 -22.75 -7.74
CA ALA A 188 1.10 -24.08 -7.88
C ALA A 188 -0.29 -24.17 -7.22
N MET A 189 -0.46 -23.56 -6.04
CA MET A 189 -1.76 -23.43 -5.38
C MET A 189 -2.74 -22.65 -6.26
N LEU A 190 -2.37 -21.43 -6.69
CA LEU A 190 -3.24 -20.58 -7.53
C LEU A 190 -3.65 -21.30 -8.82
N ARG A 191 -2.72 -21.98 -9.48
CA ARG A 191 -3.00 -22.78 -10.68
C ARG A 191 -4.02 -23.89 -10.42
N ASN A 192 -3.92 -24.61 -9.30
CA ASN A 192 -4.87 -25.67 -8.98
C ASN A 192 -6.24 -25.09 -8.58
N VAL A 193 -6.27 -24.01 -7.77
CA VAL A 193 -7.50 -23.34 -7.34
C VAL A 193 -8.26 -22.78 -8.55
N THR A 194 -7.58 -22.05 -9.43
CA THR A 194 -8.19 -21.43 -10.63
C THR A 194 -8.57 -22.44 -11.73
N ALA A 195 -8.10 -23.69 -11.63
CA ALA A 195 -8.54 -24.78 -12.52
C ALA A 195 -9.91 -25.34 -12.12
N GLU A 196 -10.27 -25.30 -10.83
CA GLU A 196 -11.52 -25.85 -10.30
C GLU A 196 -12.57 -24.78 -9.96
N PHE A 197 -12.13 -23.58 -9.57
CA PHE A 197 -12.98 -22.45 -9.25
C PHE A 197 -12.97 -21.41 -10.39
N ASP A 198 -14.17 -21.04 -10.85
CA ASP A 198 -14.32 -20.05 -11.92
C ASP A 198 -14.27 -18.59 -11.44
N ARG A 199 -14.47 -18.36 -10.13
CA ARG A 199 -14.35 -17.04 -9.49
C ARG A 199 -13.64 -17.18 -8.15
N VAL A 200 -12.42 -16.66 -8.11
CA VAL A 200 -11.52 -16.68 -6.94
C VAL A 200 -11.36 -15.27 -6.39
N ILE A 201 -11.46 -15.12 -5.07
CA ILE A 201 -11.15 -13.88 -4.36
C ILE A 201 -9.70 -13.96 -3.88
N LEU A 202 -8.87 -12.99 -4.27
CA LEU A 202 -7.48 -12.90 -3.85
C LEU A 202 -7.31 -11.80 -2.80
N LEU A 203 -6.87 -12.19 -1.60
CA LEU A 203 -6.48 -11.27 -0.54
C LEU A 203 -4.95 -11.17 -0.45
N LEU A 204 -4.43 -9.95 -0.44
CA LEU A 204 -3.01 -9.67 -0.31
C LEU A 204 -2.71 -9.13 1.09
N ASN A 205 -2.14 -9.99 1.93
CA ASN A 205 -1.69 -9.67 3.30
C ASN A 205 -0.20 -9.30 3.27
N ILE A 206 0.07 -8.09 2.77
CA ILE A 206 1.41 -7.61 2.43
C ILE A 206 1.74 -6.32 3.18
N GLY A 207 3.00 -6.14 3.61
CA GLY A 207 3.46 -4.91 4.28
C GLY A 207 3.87 -3.78 3.32
N GLY A 208 4.16 -4.12 2.06
CA GLY A 208 4.46 -3.19 0.99
C GLY A 208 4.06 -3.81 -0.35
N ILE A 209 4.02 -3.00 -1.41
CA ILE A 209 3.67 -3.48 -2.75
C ILE A 209 4.61 -4.62 -3.17
N MET A 210 4.05 -5.59 -3.87
CA MET A 210 4.76 -6.70 -4.50
C MET A 210 4.47 -6.73 -6.00
N ASP A 211 5.09 -7.66 -6.72
CA ASP A 211 4.77 -7.88 -8.13
C ASP A 211 3.29 -8.25 -8.33
N MET A 212 2.63 -7.57 -9.26
CA MET A 212 1.21 -7.76 -9.56
C MET A 212 0.97 -8.48 -10.90
N SER A 213 2.01 -9.08 -11.51
CA SER A 213 1.84 -9.85 -12.77
C SER A 213 0.90 -11.05 -12.61
N ILE A 214 0.68 -11.51 -11.37
CA ILE A 214 -0.31 -12.53 -11.01
C ILE A 214 -1.73 -12.13 -11.44
N LEU A 215 -2.04 -10.83 -11.48
CA LEU A 215 -3.35 -10.33 -11.87
C LEU A 215 -3.59 -10.55 -13.36
N GLU A 216 -2.58 -10.34 -14.21
CA GLU A 216 -2.66 -10.63 -15.64
C GLU A 216 -2.71 -12.14 -15.88
N LYS A 217 -1.86 -12.91 -15.20
CA LYS A 217 -1.77 -14.37 -15.36
C LYS A 217 -3.07 -15.10 -15.05
N TYR A 218 -3.81 -14.66 -14.03
CA TYR A 218 -5.04 -15.31 -13.56
C TYR A 218 -6.31 -14.46 -13.77
N LYS A 219 -6.23 -13.41 -14.61
CA LYS A 219 -7.28 -12.38 -14.77
C LYS A 219 -8.68 -12.96 -14.98
N GLU A 220 -8.81 -13.94 -15.87
CA GLU A 220 -10.09 -14.57 -16.23
C GLU A 220 -10.77 -15.36 -15.07
N LYS A 221 -10.03 -15.61 -13.99
CA LYS A 221 -10.46 -16.44 -12.85
C LYS A 221 -10.54 -15.66 -11.55
N LEU A 222 -9.90 -14.49 -11.46
CA LEU A 222 -9.96 -13.62 -10.29
C LEU A 222 -11.24 -12.77 -10.35
N GLY A 223 -12.20 -13.08 -9.49
CA GLY A 223 -13.43 -12.30 -9.36
C GLY A 223 -13.22 -11.05 -8.50
N ALA A 224 -12.31 -11.09 -7.53
CA ALA A 224 -11.93 -9.90 -6.77
C ALA A 224 -10.47 -9.95 -6.30
N VAL A 225 -9.87 -8.78 -6.12
CA VAL A 225 -8.50 -8.60 -5.63
C VAL A 225 -8.49 -7.47 -4.62
N MET A 226 -8.08 -7.77 -3.39
CA MET A 226 -8.07 -6.80 -2.29
C MET A 226 -6.74 -6.85 -1.53
N ILE A 227 -6.13 -5.68 -1.34
CA ILE A 227 -5.00 -5.52 -0.43
C ILE A 227 -5.56 -5.27 0.97
N VAL A 228 -5.32 -6.20 1.89
CA VAL A 228 -5.77 -6.12 3.29
C VAL A 228 -4.66 -5.65 4.24
N TRP A 229 -3.47 -5.38 3.68
CA TRP A 229 -2.26 -4.95 4.41
C TRP A 229 -1.94 -5.88 5.58
N GLN A 230 -1.38 -5.32 6.65
CA GLN A 230 -1.07 -5.96 7.92
C GLN A 230 -1.74 -5.12 9.03
N GLY A 231 -2.99 -5.45 9.36
CA GLY A 231 -3.89 -4.61 10.17
C GLY A 231 -3.76 -4.77 11.69
N GLY A 232 -2.67 -5.36 12.18
CA GLY A 232 -2.48 -5.66 13.60
C GLY A 232 -3.36 -6.80 14.10
N MET A 233 -3.65 -6.81 15.41
CA MET A 233 -4.30 -7.93 16.11
C MET A 233 -5.72 -8.27 15.62
N GLU A 234 -6.38 -7.33 14.93
CA GLU A 234 -7.76 -7.46 14.43
C GLU A 234 -7.84 -7.73 12.91
N SER A 235 -6.70 -8.04 12.26
CA SER A 235 -6.62 -8.23 10.81
C SER A 235 -7.67 -9.19 10.26
N GLY A 236 -7.86 -10.34 10.91
CA GLY A 236 -8.84 -11.35 10.48
C GLY A 236 -10.28 -10.87 10.56
N ASN A 237 -10.66 -10.26 11.68
CA ASN A 237 -12.01 -9.74 11.90
C ASN A 237 -12.36 -8.60 10.94
N ALA A 238 -11.38 -7.73 10.62
CA ALA A 238 -11.54 -6.66 9.64
C ALA A 238 -11.71 -7.22 8.22
N ALA A 239 -10.90 -8.20 7.82
CA ALA A 239 -11.05 -8.85 6.53
C ALA A 239 -12.41 -9.56 6.39
N ALA A 240 -12.89 -10.22 7.44
CA ALA A 240 -14.20 -10.86 7.44
C ALA A 240 -15.34 -9.84 7.27
N ASP A 241 -15.26 -8.66 7.91
CA ASP A 241 -16.26 -7.59 7.71
C ASP A 241 -16.30 -7.10 6.26
N LEU A 242 -15.13 -6.95 5.64
CA LEU A 242 -15.03 -6.56 4.23
C LEU A 242 -15.62 -7.66 3.34
N LEU A 243 -15.24 -8.92 3.56
CA LEU A 243 -15.72 -10.06 2.77
C LEU A 243 -17.24 -10.21 2.82
N CYS A 244 -17.87 -10.11 4.00
CA CYS A 244 -19.33 -10.24 4.13
C CYS A 244 -20.10 -8.93 3.86
N GLY A 245 -19.40 -7.81 3.65
CA GLY A 245 -20.01 -6.50 3.42
C GLY A 245 -20.62 -5.85 4.66
N ASN A 246 -20.22 -6.25 5.87
CA ASN A 246 -20.49 -5.45 7.08
C ASN A 246 -19.79 -4.08 7.00
N VAL A 247 -18.64 -4.03 6.31
CA VAL A 247 -17.92 -2.81 5.97
C VAL A 247 -17.68 -2.76 4.48
N ASN A 248 -17.90 -1.59 3.87
CA ASN A 248 -17.58 -1.33 2.48
C ASN A 248 -16.11 -0.87 2.36
N PRO A 249 -15.28 -1.50 1.50
CA PRO A 249 -13.91 -1.07 1.25
C PRO A 249 -13.85 0.40 0.84
N SER A 250 -12.98 1.16 1.51
CA SER A 250 -12.86 2.60 1.27
C SER A 250 -11.41 3.10 1.35
N GLY A 251 -10.43 2.18 1.35
CA GLY A 251 -9.02 2.52 1.23
C GLY A 251 -8.66 2.98 -0.18
N ARG A 252 -7.58 3.75 -0.28
CA ARG A 252 -7.01 4.25 -1.54
C ARG A 252 -5.50 3.97 -1.52
N LEU A 253 -4.94 3.62 -2.67
CA LEU A 253 -3.51 3.38 -2.82
C LEU A 253 -2.70 4.63 -2.46
N THR A 254 -1.73 4.48 -1.55
CA THR A 254 -0.74 5.51 -1.23
C THR A 254 0.45 5.52 -2.18
N ASP A 255 0.60 4.47 -2.99
CA ASP A 255 1.67 4.28 -3.97
C ASP A 255 1.11 3.97 -5.35
N THR A 256 1.86 4.29 -6.39
CA THR A 256 1.55 3.80 -7.74
C THR A 256 1.99 2.35 -7.85
N ILE A 257 1.10 1.47 -8.32
CA ILE A 257 1.46 0.10 -8.68
C ILE A 257 1.88 0.11 -10.16
N ALA A 258 3.17 -0.04 -10.42
CA ALA A 258 3.71 -0.15 -11.77
C ALA A 258 3.55 -1.57 -12.32
N LYS A 259 3.65 -1.71 -13.64
CA LYS A 259 3.58 -3.02 -14.31
C LYS A 259 4.80 -3.89 -14.00
N ARG A 260 5.97 -3.29 -13.78
CA ARG A 260 7.23 -3.99 -13.49
C ARG A 260 8.05 -3.18 -12.50
N TYR A 261 8.99 -3.84 -11.82
CA TYR A 261 9.90 -3.18 -10.89
C TYR A 261 10.78 -2.13 -11.58
N GLU A 262 11.28 -2.43 -12.78
CA GLU A 262 12.17 -1.55 -13.53
C GLU A 262 11.48 -0.31 -14.11
N ASP A 263 10.16 -0.22 -13.97
CA ASP A 263 9.39 0.95 -14.39
C ASP A 263 9.36 2.03 -13.31
N TYR A 264 9.73 1.72 -12.06
CA TYR A 264 9.90 2.72 -11.00
C TYR A 264 11.15 3.56 -11.25
N PRO A 265 11.08 4.91 -11.12
CA PRO A 265 12.20 5.78 -11.51
C PRO A 265 13.43 5.61 -10.61
N SER A 266 13.25 5.16 -9.37
CA SER A 266 14.33 4.89 -8.43
C SER A 266 14.96 3.50 -8.59
N SER A 267 14.36 2.58 -9.36
CA SER A 267 14.79 1.17 -9.40
C SER A 267 16.24 0.98 -9.83
N ALA A 268 16.75 1.85 -10.71
CA ALA A 268 18.11 1.79 -11.21
C ALA A 268 19.16 2.34 -10.23
N ASN A 269 18.75 3.08 -9.20
CA ASN A 269 19.64 3.74 -8.24
C ASN A 269 19.25 3.42 -6.79
N PHE A 270 18.66 2.25 -6.55
CA PHE A 270 18.26 1.78 -5.22
C PHE A 270 19.05 0.54 -4.82
N GLY A 271 19.40 0.45 -3.53
CA GLY A 271 20.10 -0.71 -2.94
C GLY A 271 21.62 -0.72 -3.13
N GLY A 272 22.23 0.44 -3.39
CA GLY A 272 23.69 0.61 -3.36
C GLY A 272 24.26 0.41 -1.95
N ASP A 273 25.39 -0.29 -1.84
CA ASP A 273 26.03 -0.64 -0.57
C ASP A 273 26.60 0.59 0.18
N ASP A 274 27.09 1.58 -0.56
CA ASP A 274 27.72 2.79 0.00
C ASP A 274 26.77 4.01 -0.02
N PHE A 275 26.11 4.26 -1.15
CA PHE A 275 25.17 5.36 -1.35
C PHE A 275 24.24 5.09 -2.54
N ASN A 276 23.17 5.87 -2.61
CA ASN A 276 22.22 5.91 -3.73
C ASN A 276 22.17 7.34 -4.29
N GLU A 277 22.29 7.48 -5.61
CA GLU A 277 22.04 8.76 -6.28
C GLU A 277 20.53 8.87 -6.57
N TYR A 278 19.86 9.83 -5.95
CA TYR A 278 18.41 10.05 -6.13
C TYR A 278 18.15 10.77 -7.45
N LYS A 279 18.47 10.10 -8.56
CA LYS A 279 18.43 10.67 -9.93
C LYS A 279 17.02 11.04 -10.36
N GLU A 280 16.01 10.42 -9.77
CA GLU A 280 14.62 10.75 -10.01
C GLU A 280 14.22 12.12 -9.43
N ASP A 281 15.00 12.71 -8.53
CA ASP A 281 14.74 14.02 -7.90
C ASP A 281 13.29 14.12 -7.38
N ILE A 282 12.56 15.18 -7.72
CA ILE A 282 11.16 15.35 -7.28
C ILE A 282 10.19 14.38 -7.99
N TYR A 283 10.63 13.62 -8.99
CA TYR A 283 9.82 12.68 -9.76
C TYR A 283 9.76 11.31 -9.08
N VAL A 284 9.30 11.29 -7.83
CA VAL A 284 9.07 10.04 -7.07
C VAL A 284 7.62 9.57 -7.28
N GLY A 285 7.46 8.27 -7.57
CA GLY A 285 6.15 7.64 -7.70
C GLY A 285 5.27 8.31 -8.76
N TYR A 286 4.03 8.67 -8.40
CA TYR A 286 3.08 9.23 -9.35
C TYR A 286 3.55 10.54 -10.03
N ARG A 287 4.47 11.29 -9.38
CA ARG A 287 5.08 12.48 -10.01
C ARG A 287 5.87 12.11 -11.26
N TYR A 288 6.54 10.96 -11.28
CA TYR A 288 7.18 10.44 -12.49
C TYR A 288 6.17 9.87 -13.47
N PHE A 289 5.33 8.94 -13.01
CA PHE A 289 4.43 8.20 -13.90
C PHE A 289 3.45 9.11 -14.62
N GLU A 290 2.83 10.05 -13.92
CA GLU A 290 1.86 10.97 -14.52
C GLU A 290 2.51 12.03 -15.40
N THR A 291 3.82 12.26 -15.26
CA THR A 291 4.57 13.22 -16.09
C THR A 291 5.13 12.56 -17.34
N PHE A 292 5.72 11.37 -17.23
CA PHE A 292 6.56 10.80 -18.29
C PHE A 292 6.16 9.41 -18.78
N ALA A 293 5.40 8.63 -18.01
CA ALA A 293 5.28 7.19 -18.27
C ALA A 293 3.93 6.58 -17.85
N LYS A 294 2.82 7.21 -18.27
CA LYS A 294 1.46 6.83 -17.84
C LYS A 294 1.12 5.38 -18.21
N GLU A 295 1.61 4.92 -19.34
CA GLU A 295 1.40 3.58 -19.88
C GLU A 295 2.03 2.46 -19.05
N LYS A 296 2.94 2.78 -18.13
CA LYS A 296 3.63 1.82 -17.25
C LYS A 296 2.91 1.53 -15.94
N VAL A 297 1.80 2.22 -15.67
CA VAL A 297 1.02 2.06 -14.44
C VAL A 297 -0.04 0.98 -14.62
N LEU A 298 -0.17 0.12 -13.60
CA LEU A 298 -1.27 -0.83 -13.47
C LEU A 298 -2.41 -0.19 -12.66
N TYR A 299 -2.12 0.34 -11.47
CA TYR A 299 -3.07 1.10 -10.66
C TYR A 299 -2.46 2.45 -10.25
N PRO A 300 -3.14 3.57 -10.51
CA PRO A 300 -2.60 4.89 -10.22
C PRO A 300 -2.67 5.22 -8.74
N PHE A 301 -1.85 6.19 -8.30
CA PHE A 301 -1.92 6.74 -6.95
C PHE A 301 -3.33 7.23 -6.63
N GLY A 302 -3.79 6.94 -5.41
CA GLY A 302 -5.12 7.29 -4.93
C GLY A 302 -6.23 6.38 -5.44
N TYR A 303 -5.95 5.33 -6.21
CA TYR A 303 -6.96 4.39 -6.71
C TYR A 303 -7.46 3.42 -5.62
N GLY A 304 -8.73 3.05 -5.72
CA GLY A 304 -9.38 2.02 -4.92
C GLY A 304 -10.88 2.08 -5.18
N ILE A 305 -11.54 0.93 -5.28
CA ILE A 305 -12.98 0.83 -5.49
C ILE A 305 -13.68 0.40 -4.19
N GLY A 306 -15.01 0.39 -4.20
CA GLY A 306 -15.85 -0.12 -3.11
C GLY A 306 -17.03 -0.91 -3.67
N TYR A 307 -18.02 -1.22 -2.83
CA TYR A 307 -19.25 -1.92 -3.20
C TYR A 307 -20.37 -0.99 -3.69
N THR A 308 -20.12 0.32 -3.73
CA THR A 308 -21.06 1.33 -4.20
C THR A 308 -20.35 2.38 -5.03
N ASP A 309 -21.10 3.11 -5.84
CA ASP A 309 -20.60 4.17 -6.70
C ASP A 309 -20.93 5.56 -6.14
N PHE A 310 -20.04 6.50 -6.42
CA PHE A 310 -20.19 7.90 -6.01
C PHE A 310 -20.12 8.85 -7.20
N GLU A 311 -20.93 9.90 -7.14
CA GLU A 311 -20.89 11.05 -8.04
C GLU A 311 -20.29 12.25 -7.31
N LEU A 312 -19.41 12.98 -7.99
CA LEU A 312 -18.78 14.21 -7.49
C LEU A 312 -19.31 15.41 -8.25
N GLU A 313 -19.84 16.39 -7.53
CA GLU A 313 -20.34 17.66 -8.07
C GLU A 313 -19.56 18.83 -7.45
N MET A 314 -18.95 19.67 -8.29
CA MET A 314 -18.29 20.89 -7.82
C MET A 314 -19.34 21.96 -7.48
N LEU A 315 -19.35 22.39 -6.22
CA LEU A 315 -20.23 23.46 -5.76
C LEU A 315 -19.52 24.83 -5.75
N LYS A 316 -18.21 24.83 -5.44
CA LYS A 316 -17.42 26.05 -5.29
C LYS A 316 -15.96 25.77 -5.65
N ALA A 317 -15.33 26.71 -6.34
CA ALA A 317 -13.89 26.76 -6.51
C ALA A 317 -13.46 28.22 -6.65
N GLU A 318 -12.71 28.74 -5.68
CA GLU A 318 -12.29 30.14 -5.69
C GLU A 318 -10.92 30.36 -5.04
N LYS A 319 -10.30 31.47 -5.40
CA LYS A 319 -9.16 32.03 -4.69
C LYS A 319 -9.66 32.86 -3.51
N THR A 320 -9.05 32.69 -2.34
CA THR A 320 -9.27 33.50 -1.15
C THR A 320 -7.99 34.26 -0.76
N ASP A 321 -8.02 34.99 0.35
CA ASP A 321 -6.83 35.65 0.90
C ASP A 321 -5.77 34.64 1.38
N GLY A 322 -6.20 33.46 1.84
CA GLY A 322 -5.35 32.40 2.38
C GLY A 322 -4.84 31.37 1.36
N GLY A 323 -5.31 31.43 0.11
CA GLY A 323 -5.01 30.44 -0.93
C GLY A 323 -6.24 30.15 -1.78
N PHE A 324 -6.67 28.89 -1.79
CA PHE A 324 -7.75 28.38 -2.64
C PHE A 324 -8.68 27.48 -1.83
N GLU A 325 -9.98 27.63 -2.06
CA GLU A 325 -11.03 26.85 -1.42
C GLU A 325 -11.90 26.16 -2.46
N PHE A 326 -12.21 24.90 -2.19
CA PHE A 326 -13.03 24.03 -3.04
C PHE A 326 -14.10 23.39 -2.20
N ARG A 327 -15.34 23.38 -2.70
CA ARG A 327 -16.43 22.64 -2.10
C ARG A 327 -16.97 21.63 -3.10
N VAL A 328 -16.99 20.37 -2.68
CA VAL A 328 -17.37 19.23 -3.51
C VAL A 328 -18.50 18.50 -2.82
N LYS A 329 -19.63 18.35 -3.51
CA LYS A 329 -20.70 17.47 -3.06
C LYS A 329 -20.42 16.07 -3.54
N VAL A 330 -20.46 15.12 -2.61
CA VAL A 330 -20.24 13.70 -2.84
C VAL A 330 -21.56 13.00 -2.60
N LYS A 331 -22.09 12.33 -3.62
CA LYS A 331 -23.36 11.59 -3.51
C LYS A 331 -23.13 10.11 -3.74
N ASN A 332 -23.61 9.28 -2.81
CA ASN A 332 -23.68 7.84 -3.02
C ASN A 332 -24.84 7.55 -4.00
N ILE A 333 -24.52 7.04 -5.18
CA ILE A 333 -25.50 6.76 -6.24
C ILE A 333 -25.82 5.26 -6.37
N GLY A 334 -25.13 4.41 -5.61
CA GLY A 334 -25.39 2.98 -5.57
C GLY A 334 -26.33 2.56 -4.43
N ASN A 335 -26.41 1.25 -4.22
CA ASN A 335 -27.36 0.63 -3.29
C ASN A 335 -26.73 0.16 -1.96
N ALA A 336 -25.42 0.30 -1.80
CA ALA A 336 -24.72 -0.07 -0.58
C ALA A 336 -24.21 1.18 0.14
N ASP A 337 -24.20 1.14 1.47
CA ASP A 337 -23.60 2.18 2.30
C ASP A 337 -22.08 2.22 2.05
N GLY A 338 -21.47 3.40 2.04
CA GLY A 338 -20.04 3.51 1.78
C GLY A 338 -19.47 4.89 2.05
N ARG A 339 -18.15 5.00 1.87
CA ARG A 339 -17.38 6.23 2.04
C ARG A 339 -16.54 6.47 0.79
N GLU A 340 -16.37 7.74 0.43
CA GLU A 340 -15.56 8.14 -0.73
C GLU A 340 -14.47 9.13 -0.32
N VAL A 341 -13.32 9.05 -1.00
CA VAL A 341 -12.20 9.96 -0.83
C VAL A 341 -12.15 10.89 -2.03
N VAL A 342 -12.30 12.18 -1.80
CA VAL A 342 -12.11 13.22 -2.82
C VAL A 342 -10.70 13.78 -2.70
N GLN A 343 -9.99 13.84 -3.83
CA GLN A 343 -8.60 14.23 -3.91
C GLN A 343 -8.45 15.47 -4.79
N LEU A 344 -7.71 16.47 -4.29
CA LEU A 344 -7.39 17.72 -4.97
C LEU A 344 -5.93 17.71 -5.40
N TYR A 345 -5.70 17.88 -6.70
CA TYR A 345 -4.39 17.93 -7.32
C TYR A 345 -4.11 19.29 -7.94
N LEU A 346 -2.84 19.67 -7.97
CA LEU A 346 -2.33 20.89 -8.60
C LEU A 346 -1.36 20.55 -9.71
N ARG A 347 -1.62 21.07 -10.91
CA ARG A 347 -0.67 21.18 -12.01
C ARG A 347 -0.07 22.58 -11.97
N LYS A 348 1.21 22.67 -11.67
CA LYS A 348 2.00 23.91 -11.76
C LYS A 348 2.49 24.13 -13.20
N PRO A 349 2.87 25.36 -13.60
CA PRO A 349 3.62 25.57 -14.84
C PRO A 349 4.83 24.64 -14.89
N CYS A 350 5.19 24.09 -16.06
CA CYS A 350 6.46 23.36 -16.18
C CYS A 350 7.63 24.28 -15.75
N GLY A 351 7.56 25.54 -16.18
CA GLY A 351 8.43 26.62 -15.69
C GLY A 351 9.90 26.38 -16.02
N LYS A 352 10.78 27.16 -15.38
CA LYS A 352 12.23 26.95 -15.46
C LYS A 352 12.68 25.82 -14.54
N LEU A 353 11.93 25.56 -13.46
CA LEU A 353 12.29 24.55 -12.46
C LEU A 353 11.92 23.12 -12.91
N GLY A 354 10.99 22.96 -13.85
CA GLY A 354 10.54 21.65 -14.32
C GLY A 354 9.66 20.99 -13.25
N ASN A 355 8.40 21.43 -13.13
CA ASN A 355 7.47 20.84 -12.18
C ASN A 355 6.87 19.51 -12.70
N PRO A 356 6.39 18.61 -11.82
CA PRO A 356 5.63 17.42 -12.21
C PRO A 356 4.21 17.79 -12.67
N GLU A 357 3.61 16.92 -13.48
CA GLU A 357 2.29 17.12 -14.08
C GLU A 357 1.17 17.23 -13.05
N MET A 358 1.26 16.49 -11.95
CA MET A 358 0.26 16.42 -10.88
C MET A 358 0.95 16.38 -9.51
N CYS A 359 0.44 17.16 -8.56
CA CYS A 359 0.81 17.11 -7.14
C CYS A 359 -0.46 17.07 -6.30
N LEU A 360 -0.63 16.08 -5.41
CA LEU A 360 -1.70 16.10 -4.41
C LEU A 360 -1.47 17.28 -3.45
N VAL A 361 -2.51 18.09 -3.23
CA VAL A 361 -2.45 19.26 -2.33
C VAL A 361 -3.49 19.20 -1.21
N SER A 362 -4.58 18.43 -1.38
CA SER A 362 -5.60 18.24 -0.35
C SER A 362 -6.39 16.96 -0.61
N PHE A 363 -7.01 16.39 0.42
CA PHE A 363 -7.99 15.33 0.28
C PHE A 363 -8.96 15.32 1.46
N GLY A 364 -10.14 14.76 1.26
CA GLY A 364 -11.16 14.58 2.29
C GLY A 364 -11.86 13.24 2.09
N LYS A 365 -12.33 12.64 3.18
CA LYS A 365 -13.10 11.38 3.16
C LYS A 365 -14.45 11.64 3.81
N THR A 366 -15.52 11.23 3.14
CA THR A 366 -16.88 11.38 3.67
C THR A 366 -17.06 10.56 4.95
N GLU A 367 -18.11 10.91 5.70
CA GLU A 367 -18.79 9.98 6.58
C GLU A 367 -19.40 8.81 5.77
N THR A 368 -19.95 7.81 6.46
CA THR A 368 -20.69 6.74 5.79
C THR A 368 -22.00 7.29 5.23
N LEU A 369 -22.12 7.27 3.90
CA LEU A 369 -23.31 7.70 3.17
C LEU A 369 -24.13 6.48 2.77
N LYS A 370 -25.42 6.48 3.10
CA LYS A 370 -26.36 5.49 2.56
C LYS A 370 -26.66 5.75 1.09
N GLY A 371 -27.23 4.76 0.41
CA GLY A 371 -27.67 4.92 -0.98
C GLY A 371 -28.59 6.13 -1.15
N GLY A 372 -28.19 7.07 -2.02
CA GLY A 372 -28.89 8.33 -2.28
C GLY A 372 -28.50 9.51 -1.39
N GLU A 373 -27.78 9.30 -0.28
CA GLU A 373 -27.30 10.38 0.59
C GLU A 373 -26.11 11.12 -0.03
N ALA A 374 -25.89 12.35 0.44
CA ALA A 374 -24.78 13.19 0.00
C ALA A 374 -24.18 14.00 1.15
N GLU A 375 -22.90 14.30 1.04
CA GLU A 375 -22.14 15.15 1.95
C GLU A 375 -21.34 16.19 1.15
N GLU A 376 -21.14 17.37 1.72
CA GLU A 376 -20.27 18.40 1.17
C GLU A 376 -18.91 18.36 1.87
N LEU A 377 -17.85 18.15 1.10
CA LEU A 377 -16.47 18.24 1.57
C LEU A 377 -15.86 19.59 1.20
N GLU A 378 -15.12 20.16 2.13
CA GLU A 378 -14.32 21.36 1.93
C GLU A 378 -12.84 20.97 1.83
N LEU A 379 -12.20 21.36 0.73
CA LEU A 379 -10.79 21.14 0.45
C LEU A 379 -10.11 22.49 0.25
N SER A 380 -8.86 22.60 0.66
CA SER A 380 -8.10 23.84 0.51
C SER A 380 -6.66 23.59 0.11
N ALA A 381 -6.08 24.57 -0.58
CA ALA A 381 -4.66 24.62 -0.90
C ALA A 381 -4.15 26.02 -0.56
N ASP A 382 -3.12 26.11 0.27
CA ASP A 382 -2.48 27.38 0.58
C ASP A 382 -1.59 27.88 -0.57
N MET A 383 -1.12 29.13 -0.49
CA MET A 383 -0.22 29.70 -1.48
C MET A 383 1.14 28.98 -1.54
N TYR A 384 1.59 28.34 -0.45
CA TYR A 384 2.86 27.60 -0.43
C TYR A 384 2.81 26.40 -1.39
N GLN A 385 1.65 25.75 -1.55
CA GLN A 385 1.46 24.65 -2.50
C GLN A 385 1.84 25.01 -3.94
N LEU A 386 1.77 26.29 -4.33
CA LEU A 386 2.13 26.77 -5.68
C LEU A 386 3.64 26.89 -5.87
N SER A 387 4.40 26.98 -4.78
CA SER A 387 5.84 27.21 -4.83
C SER A 387 6.64 25.95 -5.12
N SER A 388 7.83 26.12 -5.68
CA SER A 388 8.84 25.06 -5.84
C SER A 388 10.19 25.59 -5.37
N TYR A 389 11.06 24.70 -4.87
CA TYR A 389 12.35 25.12 -4.34
C TYR A 389 13.37 25.33 -5.47
N ASP A 390 13.85 26.56 -5.63
CA ASP A 390 14.95 26.89 -6.53
C ASP A 390 16.28 26.78 -5.77
N GLU A 391 17.06 25.76 -6.11
CA GLU A 391 18.39 25.54 -5.55
C GLU A 391 19.34 26.71 -5.77
N GLN A 392 19.25 27.43 -6.89
CA GLN A 392 20.13 28.55 -7.22
C GLN A 392 19.84 29.77 -6.35
N ALA A 393 18.56 30.12 -6.22
CA ALA A 393 18.10 31.19 -5.35
C ALA A 393 18.11 30.83 -3.85
N SER A 394 18.17 29.53 -3.51
CA SER A 394 17.93 29.02 -2.16
C SER A 394 16.62 29.54 -1.59
N ALA A 395 15.54 29.40 -2.35
CA ALA A 395 14.23 29.96 -2.01
C ALA A 395 13.10 29.11 -2.57
N TYR A 396 11.95 29.14 -1.92
CA TYR A 396 10.69 28.70 -2.50
C TYR A 396 10.14 29.81 -3.39
N ILE A 397 9.90 29.50 -4.67
CA ILE A 397 9.47 30.44 -5.70
C ILE A 397 8.14 29.97 -6.29
N ILE A 398 7.18 30.88 -6.42
CA ILE A 398 5.98 30.71 -7.23
C ILE A 398 6.33 31.27 -8.62
N GLU A 399 6.50 30.40 -9.61
CA GLU A 399 6.82 30.83 -10.98
C GLU A 399 5.58 31.44 -11.66
N LYS A 400 5.80 32.42 -12.52
CA LYS A 400 4.73 32.95 -13.37
C LYS A 400 4.13 31.85 -14.25
N GLY A 401 2.84 32.00 -14.53
CA GLY A 401 2.10 31.17 -15.48
C GLY A 401 0.87 30.53 -14.88
N ARG A 402 0.36 29.54 -15.61
CA ARG A 402 -0.92 28.89 -15.35
C ARG A 402 -0.82 27.76 -14.33
N TYR A 403 -1.56 27.89 -13.24
CA TYR A 403 -1.80 26.86 -12.24
C TYR A 403 -3.21 26.29 -12.44
N GLU A 404 -3.34 24.96 -12.46
CA GLU A 404 -4.61 24.29 -12.71
C GLU A 404 -4.90 23.26 -11.62
N PHE A 405 -6.09 23.35 -11.02
CA PHE A 405 -6.53 22.47 -9.95
C PHE A 405 -7.48 21.42 -10.48
N PHE A 406 -7.31 20.18 -10.01
CA PHE A 406 -8.09 19.03 -10.43
C PHE A 406 -8.73 18.34 -9.23
N VAL A 407 -10.01 17.99 -9.33
CA VAL A 407 -10.72 17.22 -8.31
C VAL A 407 -11.14 15.87 -8.89
N GLY A 408 -10.97 14.82 -8.12
CA GLY A 408 -11.31 13.47 -8.55
C GLY A 408 -11.17 12.39 -7.49
N LYS A 409 -11.34 11.14 -7.93
CA LYS A 409 -11.25 9.94 -7.08
C LYS A 409 -9.84 9.38 -6.99
N ASN A 410 -8.99 9.66 -7.97
CA ASN A 410 -7.56 9.33 -7.99
C ASN A 410 -6.84 10.28 -8.96
N VAL A 411 -5.51 10.16 -9.08
CA VAL A 411 -4.71 11.09 -9.91
C VAL A 411 -5.06 11.04 -11.41
N ARG A 412 -5.70 9.97 -11.89
CA ARG A 412 -6.13 9.82 -13.30
C ARG A 412 -7.61 10.06 -13.53
N ASP A 413 -8.45 9.70 -12.57
CA ASP A 413 -9.88 10.00 -12.58
C ASP A 413 -10.13 11.32 -11.84
N CYS A 414 -9.70 12.41 -12.46
CA CYS A 414 -9.90 13.77 -11.98
C CYS A 414 -10.15 14.74 -13.15
N LYS A 415 -10.80 15.87 -12.85
CA LYS A 415 -11.14 16.89 -13.84
C LYS A 415 -10.64 18.25 -13.38
N SER A 416 -10.23 19.10 -14.32
CA SER A 416 -9.88 20.49 -14.04
C SER A 416 -11.11 21.23 -13.54
N VAL A 417 -10.99 21.90 -12.39
CA VAL A 417 -12.09 22.61 -11.72
C VAL A 417 -11.81 24.09 -11.49
N TYR A 418 -10.53 24.50 -11.53
CA TYR A 418 -10.14 25.90 -11.34
C TYR A 418 -8.80 26.17 -12.00
N THR A 419 -8.61 27.39 -12.48
CA THR A 419 -7.35 27.87 -13.05
C THR A 419 -7.00 29.20 -12.41
N PHE A 420 -5.74 29.36 -12.03
CA PHE A 420 -5.17 30.60 -11.51
C PHE A 420 -3.96 30.99 -12.37
N GLU A 421 -3.87 32.26 -12.74
CA GLU A 421 -2.75 32.79 -13.52
C GLU A 421 -1.87 33.66 -12.60
N GLN A 422 -0.62 33.24 -12.39
CA GLN A 422 0.37 34.03 -11.69
C GLN A 422 1.08 34.93 -12.70
N GLU A 423 0.97 36.25 -12.55
CA GLU A 423 1.53 37.19 -13.53
C GLU A 423 3.07 37.25 -13.50
N ASN A 424 3.65 37.15 -12.31
CA ASN A 424 5.09 37.35 -12.09
C ASN A 424 5.67 36.29 -11.16
N ASP A 425 6.95 35.96 -11.35
CA ASP A 425 7.69 35.14 -10.41
C ASP A 425 7.70 35.83 -9.03
N GLU A 426 7.36 35.08 -7.98
CA GLU A 426 7.32 35.57 -6.60
C GLU A 426 8.21 34.70 -5.70
N ILE A 427 9.05 35.34 -4.88
CA ILE A 427 9.76 34.63 -3.82
C ILE A 427 8.80 34.46 -2.65
N PHE A 428 8.23 33.26 -2.52
CA PHE A 428 7.35 32.92 -1.42
C PHE A 428 8.11 32.91 -0.08
N SER A 429 9.29 32.29 -0.06
CA SER A 429 10.13 32.26 1.13
C SER A 429 11.60 32.14 0.77
N ARG A 430 12.43 33.02 1.35
CA ARG A 430 13.89 32.98 1.17
C ARG A 430 14.52 32.11 2.26
N CYS A 431 15.34 31.16 1.84
CA CYS A 431 16.04 30.24 2.73
C CYS A 431 17.56 30.46 2.63
N MET A 432 18.32 29.45 3.03
CA MET A 432 19.75 29.33 2.79
C MET A 432 20.04 27.92 2.31
N GLN A 433 21.04 27.74 1.43
CA GLN A 433 21.45 26.41 0.99
C GLN A 433 21.79 25.55 2.22
N ALA A 434 21.10 24.43 2.42
CA ALA A 434 21.33 23.51 3.53
C ALA A 434 21.22 22.06 3.01
N ALA A 435 22.08 21.17 3.51
CA ALA A 435 22.12 19.75 3.12
C ALA A 435 22.22 19.50 1.60
N ALA A 436 22.79 20.44 0.84
CA ALA A 436 23.08 20.25 -0.58
C ALA A 436 24.09 19.10 -0.79
N PRO A 437 24.01 18.36 -1.90
CA PRO A 437 24.94 17.28 -2.20
C PRO A 437 26.37 17.80 -2.28
N ILE A 438 27.35 16.98 -1.90
CA ILE A 438 28.77 17.36 -1.98
C ILE A 438 29.38 17.04 -3.35
N GLU A 439 28.81 16.06 -4.06
CA GLU A 439 29.23 15.63 -5.39
C GLU A 439 28.20 16.08 -6.45
N LYS A 440 28.68 16.24 -7.68
CA LYS A 440 27.83 16.54 -8.82
C LYS A 440 27.33 15.24 -9.43
N PHE A 441 26.03 15.16 -9.66
CA PHE A 441 25.39 14.13 -10.45
C PHE A 441 24.22 14.74 -11.20
N ASP A 442 23.74 13.99 -12.17
CA ASP A 442 22.65 14.41 -13.06
C ASP A 442 21.33 13.81 -12.56
N VAL A 443 20.31 14.65 -12.53
CA VAL A 443 18.95 14.30 -12.13
C VAL A 443 17.94 14.58 -13.24
N ILE A 444 16.76 13.96 -13.15
CA ILE A 444 15.65 14.20 -14.05
C ILE A 444 15.14 15.64 -13.88
N LYS A 445 14.80 16.28 -15.01
CA LYS A 445 14.10 17.56 -15.07
C LYS A 445 13.07 17.52 -16.20
N ALA A 446 11.84 17.96 -15.94
CA ALA A 446 10.86 18.16 -16.99
C ALA A 446 11.20 19.38 -17.82
N GLU A 447 11.11 19.23 -19.15
CA GLU A 447 11.01 20.35 -20.09
C GLU A 447 9.74 20.23 -20.90
N GLU A 448 9.17 21.38 -21.29
CA GLU A 448 7.98 21.40 -22.14
C GLU A 448 8.38 21.44 -23.62
N LYS A 449 7.99 20.41 -24.37
CA LYS A 449 8.19 20.29 -25.82
C LYS A 449 6.88 19.87 -26.47
N ASP A 450 6.41 20.65 -27.44
CA ASP A 450 5.15 20.42 -28.16
C ASP A 450 3.93 20.20 -27.23
N GLY A 451 3.85 20.97 -26.13
CA GLY A 451 2.77 20.90 -25.15
C GLY A 451 2.78 19.64 -24.28
N LYS A 452 3.90 18.92 -24.22
CA LYS A 452 4.12 17.76 -23.35
C LYS A 452 5.38 17.96 -22.51
N ARG A 453 5.35 17.45 -21.28
CA ARG A 453 6.54 17.37 -20.42
C ARG A 453 7.36 16.15 -20.82
N VAL A 454 8.61 16.37 -21.17
CA VAL A 454 9.58 15.32 -21.48
C VAL A 454 10.68 15.29 -20.43
N ALA A 455 11.20 14.10 -20.15
CA ALA A 455 12.28 13.93 -19.20
C ALA A 455 13.61 14.32 -19.86
N GLU A 456 14.23 15.37 -19.32
CA GLU A 456 15.59 15.81 -19.63
C GLU A 456 16.46 15.66 -18.39
N SER A 457 17.71 16.08 -18.50
CA SER A 457 18.66 16.00 -17.40
C SER A 457 19.20 17.37 -17.00
N ARG A 458 19.41 17.57 -15.70
CA ARG A 458 20.15 18.71 -15.14
C ARG A 458 21.19 18.23 -14.13
N THR A 459 22.32 18.92 -14.05
CA THR A 459 23.30 18.70 -12.98
C THR A 459 22.86 19.43 -11.71
N VAL A 460 22.89 18.73 -10.56
CA VAL A 460 22.54 19.32 -9.25
C VAL A 460 23.55 20.39 -8.80
N ARG A 461 23.10 21.36 -8.00
CA ARG A 461 23.99 22.36 -7.39
C ARG A 461 24.67 21.78 -6.14
N PRO A 462 26.01 21.57 -6.14
CA PRO A 462 26.70 21.07 -4.96
C PRO A 462 26.77 22.12 -3.85
N ARG A 463 27.12 21.68 -2.64
CA ARG A 463 27.34 22.55 -1.48
C ARG A 463 28.47 23.55 -1.75
N GLU A 464 28.20 24.83 -1.56
CA GLU A 464 29.16 25.93 -1.80
C GLU A 464 29.72 26.55 -0.51
N TYR A 465 29.36 26.00 0.65
CA TYR A 465 29.80 26.48 1.96
C TYR A 465 30.48 25.37 2.77
N SER A 466 31.35 25.79 3.68
CA SER A 466 31.92 24.93 4.72
C SER A 466 30.95 24.85 5.90
N LEU A 467 30.61 23.63 6.36
CA LEU A 467 29.80 23.45 7.57
C LEU A 467 30.49 24.02 8.81
N LYS A 468 31.82 23.99 8.85
CA LYS A 468 32.62 24.54 9.94
C LYS A 468 32.39 26.04 10.12
N ASP A 469 32.14 26.76 9.03
CA ASP A 469 31.96 28.22 9.07
C ASP A 469 30.51 28.62 9.41
N ARG A 470 29.58 27.65 9.39
CA ARG A 470 28.15 27.87 9.68
C ARG A 470 27.77 27.47 11.11
N ILE A 471 28.40 26.44 11.66
CA ILE A 471 28.14 25.97 13.01
C ILE A 471 28.95 26.87 13.97
N PRO A 472 28.29 27.65 14.85
CA PRO A 472 28.94 28.62 15.71
C PRO A 472 29.90 28.02 16.75
#